data_AF-A0A4V2UU29-F1
#
_entry.id   AF-A0A4V2UU29-F1
#
_cell.length_a   1.000
_cell.length_b   1.000
_cell.length_c   1.000
_cell.angle_alpha   90.00
_cell.angle_beta   90.00
_cell.angle_gamma   90.00
#
_symmetry.space_group_name_H-M   'P 1'
#
loop_
_entity.id
_entity.type
_entity.pdbx_description
1 polymer ?
#
loop_
_entity_poly.entity_id
_entity_poly.type
_entity_poly.pdbx_seq_one_letter_code
_entity_poly.pdbx_strand_id
1 'polypeptide(L)'
;MLLSKIKIASAAIAIFAVTAVLAFTPDENASQQQTQWFTYTSGPIDEPASYSPAGSSAPSCPGATNICAIRAATFDNKPVITQDLEEEMQDALSTGDDLGPNVRLQN
;
A
#
# COMPACT_ATOMS: atom_id res chain seq x y z
N MET A 1 -4.08 -58.26 16.53
CA MET A 1 -4.62 -57.34 15.51
C MET A 1 -4.32 -55.92 15.99
N LEU A 2 -3.63 -55.01 15.32
CA LEU A 2 -3.13 -54.92 13.94
C LEU A 2 -1.84 -54.05 13.94
N LEU A 3 -0.90 -54.46 13.11
CA LEU A 3 0.23 -53.77 12.47
C LEU A 3 0.52 -52.28 12.80
N SER A 4 1.81 -51.96 12.99
CA SER A 4 2.55 -51.33 11.89
C SER A 4 4.06 -51.51 12.01
N LYS A 5 4.64 -52.15 11.00
CA LYS A 5 6.08 -52.31 10.79
C LYS A 5 6.55 -51.14 9.93
N ILE A 6 7.47 -50.31 10.40
CA ILE A 6 8.22 -49.42 9.53
C ILE A 6 9.70 -49.58 9.84
N LYS A 7 10.38 -50.37 9.00
CA LYS A 7 11.83 -50.35 8.85
C LYS A 7 12.15 -49.20 7.90
N ILE A 8 12.90 -48.20 8.33
CA ILE A 8 13.60 -47.31 7.40
C ILE A 8 15.04 -47.19 7.88
N ALA A 9 15.91 -47.57 6.95
CA ALA A 9 17.34 -47.68 7.09
C ALA A 9 18.02 -46.31 7.16
N SER A 10 19.20 -46.35 7.76
CA SER A 10 20.22 -45.31 7.87
C SER A 10 20.48 -44.54 6.57
N ALA A 11 20.59 -43.22 6.67
CA ALA A 11 21.44 -42.43 5.78
C ALA A 11 22.10 -41.32 6.60
N ALA A 12 23.44 -41.37 6.66
CA ALA A 12 24.28 -40.47 7.42
C ALA A 12 24.11 -39.02 6.96
N ILE A 13 23.84 -38.11 7.89
CA ILE A 13 23.80 -36.67 7.64
C ILE A 13 25.21 -36.13 7.91
N ALA A 14 25.88 -35.69 6.85
CA ALA A 14 27.18 -35.05 6.91
C ALA A 14 27.06 -33.70 7.64
N ILE A 15 27.95 -33.48 8.61
CA ILE A 15 28.01 -32.28 9.43
C ILE A 15 28.58 -31.15 8.57
N PHE A 16 27.74 -30.19 8.21
CA PHE A 16 28.21 -28.89 7.70
C PHE A 16 28.48 -27.97 8.88
N ALA A 17 29.72 -27.48 8.96
CA ALA A 17 30.12 -26.44 9.89
C ALA A 17 29.32 -25.16 9.58
N VAL A 18 28.40 -24.80 10.47
CA VAL A 18 27.62 -23.56 10.34
C VAL A 18 28.43 -22.42 10.94
N THR A 19 29.04 -21.61 10.08
CA THR A 19 29.44 -20.25 10.42
C THR A 19 28.18 -19.45 10.73
N ALA A 20 28.00 -19.09 12.00
CA ALA A 20 26.92 -18.21 12.43
C ALA A 20 27.17 -16.79 11.93
N VAL A 21 26.66 -16.47 10.74
CA VAL A 21 26.41 -15.08 10.36
C VAL A 21 25.10 -14.70 11.03
N LEU A 22 25.16 -13.80 12.02
CA LEU A 22 23.97 -13.16 12.58
C LEU A 22 23.33 -12.32 11.48
N ALA A 23 22.44 -12.94 10.71
CA ALA A 23 21.59 -12.23 9.77
C ALA A 23 20.57 -11.44 10.59
N PHE A 24 20.75 -10.12 10.64
CA PHE A 24 19.70 -9.20 11.02
C PHE A 24 18.59 -9.34 9.97
N THR A 25 17.56 -10.13 10.25
CA THR A 25 16.35 -10.10 9.44
C THR A 25 15.70 -8.74 9.68
N PRO A 26 15.49 -7.91 8.65
CA PRO A 26 14.60 -6.76 8.82
C PRO A 26 13.25 -7.32 9.27
N ASP A 27 12.79 -6.85 10.43
CA ASP A 27 11.49 -7.18 10.98
C ASP A 27 10.43 -6.68 9.98
N GLU A 28 9.81 -7.60 9.25
CA GLU A 28 8.70 -7.37 8.31
C GLU A 28 7.40 -7.01 9.06
N ASN A 29 7.52 -6.22 10.13
CA ASN A 29 6.42 -5.68 10.92
C ASN A 29 6.24 -4.18 10.63
N ALA A 30 6.53 -3.78 9.39
CA ALA A 30 5.95 -2.56 8.84
C ALA A 30 4.43 -2.79 8.83
N SER A 31 3.74 -2.25 9.83
CA SER A 31 2.29 -2.16 9.88
C SER A 31 1.81 -1.76 8.50
N GLN A 32 1.18 -2.70 7.79
CA GLN A 32 0.63 -2.50 6.46
C GLN A 32 -0.47 -1.46 6.60
N GLN A 33 -0.11 -0.18 6.54
CA GLN A 33 -1.04 0.92 6.55
C GLN A 33 -1.89 0.72 5.28
N GLN A 34 -3.13 0.27 5.47
CA GLN A 34 -4.01 -0.10 4.39
C GLN A 34 -4.25 1.12 3.50
N THR A 35 -3.64 1.11 2.32
CA THR A 35 -3.84 2.16 1.32
C THR A 35 -5.04 1.82 0.44
N GLN A 36 -5.86 2.82 0.15
CA GLN A 36 -6.99 2.71 -0.77
C GLN A 36 -7.20 4.03 -1.50
N TRP A 37 -8.03 3.99 -2.55
CA TRP A 37 -8.47 5.16 -3.27
C TRP A 37 -9.63 5.83 -2.55
N PHE A 38 -9.63 7.15 -2.62
CA PHE A 38 -10.69 8.00 -2.16
C PHE A 38 -11.04 8.98 -3.26
N THR A 39 -12.33 9.14 -3.55
CA THR A 39 -12.83 10.10 -4.53
C THR A 39 -13.13 11.42 -3.83
N TYR A 40 -12.66 12.52 -4.42
CA TYR A 40 -12.98 13.87 -3.99
C TYR A 40 -14.48 14.14 -4.23
N THR A 41 -15.14 14.76 -3.25
CA THR A 41 -16.58 15.03 -3.28
C THR A 41 -16.85 16.53 -3.31
N SER A 42 -16.36 17.27 -2.31
CA SER A 42 -16.51 18.73 -2.20
C SER A 42 -15.68 19.25 -1.03
N GLY A 43 -15.26 20.52 -1.08
CA GLY A 43 -14.54 21.20 0.02
C GLY A 43 -13.06 21.41 -0.26
N PRO A 44 -12.25 21.76 0.75
CA PRO A 44 -10.80 21.90 0.58
C PRO A 44 -10.14 20.56 0.25
N ILE A 45 -9.18 20.56 -0.68
CA ILE A 45 -8.52 19.32 -1.15
C ILE A 45 -7.57 18.70 -0.12
N ASP A 46 -7.13 19.49 0.85
CA ASP A 46 -6.29 19.12 1.99
C ASP A 46 -7.11 18.61 3.18
N GLU A 47 -8.44 18.72 3.13
CA GLU A 47 -9.31 18.22 4.19
C GLU A 47 -9.72 16.76 3.93
N PRO A 48 -9.43 15.82 4.86
CA PRO A 48 -9.84 14.43 4.70
C PRO A 48 -11.37 14.25 4.57
N ALA A 49 -12.15 15.17 5.14
CA ALA A 49 -13.61 15.16 5.08
C ALA A 49 -14.16 15.40 3.67
N SER A 50 -13.36 15.97 2.76
CA SER A 50 -13.73 16.22 1.37
C SER A 50 -13.75 14.97 0.51
N TYR A 51 -13.40 13.80 1.06
CA TYR A 51 -13.20 12.56 0.33
C TYR A 51 -14.09 11.42 0.81
N SER A 52 -14.47 10.55 -0.13
CA SER A 52 -15.23 9.31 0.11
C SER A 52 -14.45 8.09 -0.34
N PRO A 53 -14.48 6.95 0.39
CA PRO A 53 -13.74 5.75 0.02
C PRO A 53 -14.24 5.17 -1.31
N ALA A 54 -13.31 4.87 -2.21
CA ALA A 54 -13.56 4.31 -3.54
C ALA A 54 -13.04 2.86 -3.69
N GLY A 55 -12.31 2.35 -2.70
CA GLY A 55 -11.79 0.99 -2.66
C GLY A 55 -10.38 0.86 -3.24
N SER A 56 -9.98 -0.36 -3.62
CA SER A 56 -8.58 -0.65 -3.97
C SER A 56 -8.18 -0.29 -5.40
N SER A 57 -9.15 -0.06 -6.28
CA SER A 57 -8.90 0.25 -7.70
C SER A 57 -8.97 1.75 -7.96
N ALA A 58 -8.07 2.24 -8.81
CA ALA A 58 -8.07 3.65 -9.19
C ALA A 58 -9.38 3.97 -9.94
N PRO A 59 -10.13 5.01 -9.51
CA PRO A 59 -11.31 5.44 -10.25
C PRO A 59 -10.92 6.03 -11.60
N SER A 60 -11.82 5.90 -12.58
CA SER A 60 -11.66 6.54 -13.88
C SER A 60 -12.04 8.01 -13.77
N CYS A 61 -11.05 8.88 -13.86
CA CYS A 61 -11.20 10.33 -13.74
C CYS A 61 -10.89 10.98 -15.09
N PRO A 62 -11.91 11.37 -15.87
CA PRO A 62 -11.68 12.05 -17.14
C PRO A 62 -11.36 13.53 -16.90
N GLY A 63 -10.12 13.94 -17.18
CA GLY A 63 -9.72 15.34 -17.27
C GLY A 63 -8.45 15.67 -16.49
N ALA A 64 -8.20 16.97 -16.27
CA ALA A 64 -6.87 17.47 -15.93
C ALA A 64 -6.84 18.73 -15.05
N THR A 65 -7.97 19.26 -14.59
CA THR A 65 -8.03 20.60 -13.96
C THR A 65 -8.28 20.59 -12.46
N ASN A 66 -8.86 19.51 -11.93
CA ASN A 66 -9.26 19.39 -10.53
C ASN A 66 -8.91 18.01 -9.97
N ILE A 67 -8.74 17.90 -8.65
CA ILE A 67 -8.56 16.59 -8.00
C ILE A 67 -9.84 15.77 -8.16
N CYS A 68 -9.69 14.54 -8.65
CA CYS A 68 -10.76 13.56 -8.72
C CYS A 68 -10.63 12.51 -7.62
N ALA A 69 -9.43 11.98 -7.43
CA ALA A 69 -9.19 10.94 -6.46
C ALA A 69 -7.75 10.92 -5.98
N ILE A 70 -7.58 10.44 -4.74
CA ILE A 70 -6.29 10.25 -4.13
C ILE A 70 -6.14 8.83 -3.59
N ARG A 71 -4.93 8.29 -3.60
CA ARG A 71 -4.56 7.03 -2.96
C ARG A 71 -3.81 7.35 -1.69
N ALA A 72 -4.39 7.00 -0.56
CA ALA A 72 -3.83 7.32 0.75
C ALA A 72 -4.02 6.16 1.73
N ALA A 73 -3.26 6.18 2.82
CA ALA A 73 -3.56 5.35 3.97
C ALA A 73 -4.92 5.72 4.55
N THR A 74 -5.59 4.76 5.20
CA THR A 74 -6.91 5.00 5.80
C THR A 74 -6.82 5.14 7.31
N PHE A 75 -7.47 6.17 7.85
CA PHE A 75 -7.77 6.30 9.28
C PHE A 75 -9.23 6.73 9.43
N ASP A 76 -10.03 5.97 10.19
CA ASP A 76 -11.47 6.23 10.40
C ASP A 76 -12.29 6.46 9.11
N ASN A 77 -12.05 5.62 8.09
CA ASN A 77 -12.68 5.75 6.75
C ASN A 77 -12.43 7.10 6.06
N LYS A 78 -11.30 7.73 6.37
CA LYS A 78 -10.82 8.96 5.74
C LYS A 78 -9.38 8.77 5.26
N PRO A 79 -8.98 9.50 4.20
CA PRO A 79 -7.60 9.49 3.77
C PRO A 79 -6.72 10.16 4.83
N VAL A 80 -5.58 9.58 5.11
CA VAL A 80 -4.49 10.27 5.81
C VAL A 80 -3.73 11.07 4.77
N ILE A 81 -3.98 12.37 4.75
CA ILE A 81 -3.32 13.31 3.85
C ILE A 81 -1.98 13.68 4.49
N THR A 82 -0.89 13.13 3.94
CA THR A 82 0.47 13.45 4.37
C THR A 82 0.99 14.63 3.56
N GLN A 83 2.03 15.31 4.07
CA GLN A 83 2.68 16.40 3.34
C GLN A 83 3.13 15.97 1.94
N ASP A 84 3.74 14.78 1.80
CA ASP A 84 4.16 14.26 0.48
C ASP A 84 2.98 14.11 -0.50
N LEU A 85 1.79 13.73 0.01
CA LEU A 85 0.58 13.62 -0.81
C LEU A 85 0.02 15.00 -1.16
N GLU A 86 0.10 15.97 -0.24
CA GLU A 86 -0.29 17.37 -0.51
C GLU A 86 0.59 18.01 -1.58
N GLU A 87 1.89 17.72 -1.56
CA GLU A 87 2.82 18.16 -2.59
C GLU A 87 2.50 17.50 -3.94
N GLU A 88 2.24 16.17 -3.98
CA GLU A 88 1.81 15.47 -5.21
C GLU A 88 0.50 16.05 -5.77
N MET A 89 -0.46 16.39 -4.92
CA MET A 89 -1.72 17.03 -5.32
C MET A 89 -1.50 18.42 -5.93
N GLN A 90 -0.65 19.24 -5.32
CA GLN A 90 -0.35 20.59 -5.81
C GLN A 90 0.41 20.56 -7.14
N ASP A 91 1.37 19.65 -7.27
CA ASP A 91 2.12 19.46 -8.51
C ASP A 91 1.18 19.02 -9.65
N ALA A 92 0.32 18.02 -9.39
CA ALA A 92 -0.65 17.55 -10.37
C ALA A 92 -1.59 18.68 -10.84
N LEU A 93 -2.12 19.48 -9.90
CA LEU A 93 -2.96 20.64 -10.24
C LEU A 93 -2.21 21.74 -11.01
N SER A 94 -0.92 21.93 -10.72
CA SER A 94 -0.11 22.97 -11.36
C SER A 94 0.26 22.60 -12.79
N THR A 95 0.52 21.33 -13.07
CA THR A 95 0.84 20.86 -14.44
C THR A 95 -0.39 20.47 -15.25
N GLY A 96 -1.49 20.13 -14.57
CA GLY A 96 -2.68 19.56 -15.20
C GLY A 96 -2.45 18.14 -15.71
N ASP A 97 -1.57 17.39 -15.03
CA ASP A 97 -1.25 16.01 -15.39
C ASP A 97 -1.27 15.14 -14.14
N ASP A 98 -1.60 13.85 -14.31
CA ASP A 98 -1.51 12.84 -13.25
C ASP A 98 -0.03 12.55 -12.92
N LEU A 99 0.60 13.44 -12.15
CA LEU A 99 1.99 13.35 -11.75
C LEU A 99 2.20 12.38 -10.58
N GLY A 100 1.80 11.12 -10.76
CA GLY A 100 2.14 10.07 -9.80
C GLY A 100 1.14 8.92 -9.69
N PRO A 101 1.45 7.95 -8.80
CA PRO A 101 0.61 6.79 -8.58
C PRO A 101 -0.55 7.08 -7.62
N ASN A 102 -0.57 8.23 -6.93
CA ASN A 102 -1.50 8.49 -5.85
C ASN A 102 -2.51 9.57 -6.17
N VAL A 103 -2.34 10.39 -7.21
CA VAL A 103 -3.32 11.43 -7.57
C VAL A 103 -3.91 11.17 -8.96
N ARG A 104 -5.21 11.44 -9.08
CA ARG A 104 -5.96 11.45 -10.34
C ARG A 104 -6.72 12.76 -10.50
N LEU A 105 -6.62 13.37 -11.67
CA LEU A 105 -7.31 14.61 -12.01
C LEU A 105 -8.59 14.37 -12.82
N GLN A 106 -9.50 15.34 -12.80
CA GLN A 106 -10.71 15.42 -13.62
C GLN A 106 -10.89 16.83 -14.17
N ASN A 107 -11.79 16.99 -15.15
CA ASN A 107 -12.16 18.29 -15.71
C ASN A 107 -13.23 19.00 -14.89
#